data_AF-A0A402DL12-F1
#
_entry.id   AF-A0A402DL12-F1
#
_cell.length_a   1.000
_cell.length_b   1.000
_cell.length_c   1.000
_cell.angle_alpha   90.00
_cell.angle_beta   90.00
_cell.angle_gamma   90.00
#
_symmetry.space_group_name_H-M   'P 1'
#
loop_
_entity.id
_entity.type
_entity.pdbx_description
1 polymer ?
#
loop_
_entity_poly.entity_id
_entity_poly.type
_entity_poly.pdbx_seq_one_letter_code
_entity_poly.pdbx_strand_id
1 'polypeptide(L)'
;MSVEVGKVRIRTPKGQPSQGRDYKAVSLHGQECAGFFQQNEELLEWVNRQPLTEVVTCLGDGHDGVWNLMEKIGVKRREILD
;
A
#
# COMPACT_ATOMS: atom_id res chain seq x y z
N MET A 1 10.06 1.71 -3.69
CA MET A 1 8.75 1.59 -3.04
C MET A 1 8.26 0.17 -3.21
N SER A 2 7.68 -0.39 -2.17
CA SER A 2 6.99 -1.69 -2.23
C SER A 2 5.55 -1.51 -1.80
N VAL A 3 4.64 -2.29 -2.38
CA VAL A 3 3.25 -2.34 -1.97
C VAL A 3 2.92 -3.78 -1.63
N GLU A 4 2.38 -4.00 -0.46
CA GLU A 4 1.98 -5.32 0.04
C GLU A 4 0.48 -5.34 0.29
N VAL A 5 -0.13 -6.50 0.08
CA VAL A 5 -1.51 -6.78 0.48
C VAL A 5 -1.54 -7.89 1.51
N GLY A 6 -2.49 -7.82 2.43
CA GLY A 6 -2.62 -8.86 3.43
C GLY A 6 -3.89 -8.75 4.24
N LYS A 7 -4.02 -9.62 5.23
CA LYS A 7 -5.13 -9.64 6.17
C LYS A 7 -4.62 -9.56 7.58
N VAL A 8 -5.20 -8.67 8.39
CA VAL A 8 -4.88 -8.53 9.80
C VAL A 8 -6.09 -8.86 10.66
N ARG A 9 -5.84 -9.34 11.88
CA ARG A 9 -6.87 -9.55 12.89
C ARG A 9 -6.90 -8.36 13.86
N ILE A 10 -7.96 -7.57 13.78
CA ILE A 10 -8.23 -6.44 14.66
C ILE A 10 -8.88 -6.94 15.95
N ARG A 11 -8.26 -6.61 17.08
CA ARG A 11 -8.84 -6.88 18.40
C ARG A 11 -9.97 -5.90 18.67
N THR A 12 -11.10 -6.43 19.10
CA THR A 12 -12.27 -5.67 19.54
C THR A 12 -12.33 -5.63 21.07
N PRO A 13 -13.19 -4.79 21.67
CA PRO A 13 -13.39 -4.79 23.12
C PRO A 13 -13.65 -6.19 23.68
N LYS A 14 -13.22 -6.41 24.92
CA LYS A 14 -13.35 -7.71 25.60
C LYS A 14 -14.82 -8.19 25.56
N GLY A 15 -15.01 -9.44 25.12
CA GLY A 15 -16.35 -10.03 24.95
C GLY A 15 -16.92 -9.94 23.53
N GLN A 16 -16.27 -9.19 22.63
CA GLN A 16 -16.63 -9.15 21.21
C GLN A 16 -15.66 -10.02 20.37
N PRO A 17 -16.14 -10.60 19.25
CA PRO A 17 -15.27 -11.34 18.35
C PRO A 17 -14.27 -10.39 17.67
N SER A 18 -13.04 -10.86 17.47
CA SER A 18 -12.05 -10.14 16.66
C SER A 18 -12.50 -10.07 15.20
N GLN A 19 -12.09 -9.02 14.50
CA GLN A 19 -12.46 -8.80 13.11
C GLN A 19 -11.26 -9.01 12.20
N GLY A 20 -11.42 -9.76 11.11
CA GLY A 20 -10.44 -9.78 10.03
C GLY A 20 -10.63 -8.54 9.15
N ARG A 21 -9.54 -7.88 8.78
CA ARG A 21 -9.55 -6.79 7.80
C ARG A 21 -8.43 -6.97 6.80
N ASP A 22 -8.79 -6.89 5.53
CA ASP A 22 -7.83 -6.79 4.45
C ASP A 22 -7.20 -5.39 4.47
N TYR A 23 -5.91 -5.33 4.22
CA TYR A 23 -5.15 -4.10 4.20
C TYR A 23 -4.22 -4.07 3.00
N LYS A 24 -3.81 -2.86 2.64
CA LYS A 24 -2.69 -2.62 1.75
C LYS A 24 -1.71 -1.71 2.46
N ALA A 25 -0.42 -2.02 2.35
CA ALA A 25 0.64 -1.23 2.92
C ALA A 25 1.59 -0.74 1.83
N VAL A 26 2.09 0.48 2.00
CA VAL A 26 3.10 1.07 1.13
C VAL A 26 4.33 1.36 1.97
N SER A 27 5.49 0.91 1.48
CA SER A 27 6.79 1.25 2.04
C SER A 27 7.56 2.14 1.06
N LEU A 28 7.83 3.38 1.46
CA LEU A 28 8.79 4.27 0.83
C LEU A 28 10.14 4.04 1.53
N HIS A 29 10.91 3.09 1.00
CA HIS A 29 12.18 2.63 1.58
C HIS A 29 13.08 3.80 2.02
N GLY A 30 13.42 3.82 3.31
CA GLY A 30 14.27 4.86 3.92
C GLY A 30 13.54 6.16 4.30
N GLN A 31 12.22 6.22 4.18
CA GLN A 31 11.40 7.39 4.52
C GLN A 31 10.24 7.01 5.45
N GLU A 32 9.09 6.63 4.88
CA GLU A 32 7.85 6.38 5.62
C GLU A 32 7.17 5.11 5.13
N CYS A 33 6.33 4.54 5.99
CA CYS A 33 5.41 3.47 5.63
C CYS A 33 4.01 3.76 6.16
N ALA A 34 2.99 3.34 5.42
CA ALA A 34 1.60 3.51 5.81
C ALA A 34 0.77 2.30 5.38
N GLY A 35 -0.23 1.96 6.20
CA GLY A 35 -1.17 0.88 5.95
C GLY A 35 -2.61 1.38 5.99
N PHE A 36 -3.44 0.88 5.08
CA PHE A 36 -4.82 1.33 4.87
C PHE A 36 -5.77 0.12 4.81
N PHE A 37 -6.93 0.21 5.46
CA PHE A 37 -7.92 -0.88 5.50
C PHE A 37 -8.99 -0.67 4.44
N GLN A 38 -8.82 -1.28 3.27
CA GLN A 38 -9.77 -1.17 2.13
C GLN A 38 -9.99 0.27 1.65
N GLN A 39 -9.02 1.15 1.90
CA GLN A 39 -9.07 2.60 1.69
C GLN A 39 -8.08 3.00 0.60
N ASN A 40 -8.36 2.54 -0.63
CA ASN A 40 -7.45 2.70 -1.76
C ASN A 40 -7.27 4.18 -2.16
N GLU A 41 -8.32 5.00 -2.03
CA GLU A 41 -8.27 6.41 -2.39
C GLU A 41 -7.40 7.20 -1.42
N GLU A 42 -7.60 7.02 -0.10
CA GLU A 42 -6.77 7.67 0.91
C GLU A 42 -5.31 7.21 0.84
N LEU A 43 -5.08 5.93 0.51
CA LEU A 43 -3.74 5.39 0.26
C LEU A 43 -3.06 6.14 -0.90
N LEU A 44 -3.74 6.27 -2.04
CA LEU A 44 -3.18 6.92 -3.22
C LEU A 44 -2.91 8.40 -2.97
N GLU A 45 -3.84 9.11 -2.32
CA GLU A 45 -3.62 10.49 -1.92
C GLU A 45 -2.41 10.61 -0.99
N TRP A 46 -2.30 9.72 -0.01
CA TRP A 46 -1.18 9.74 0.93
C TRP A 46 0.15 9.53 0.21
N VAL A 47 0.25 8.54 -0.68
CA VAL A 47 1.46 8.25 -1.46
C VAL A 47 1.83 9.44 -2.36
N ASN A 48 0.87 10.01 -3.07
CA ASN A 48 1.11 11.11 -4.01
C ASN A 48 1.44 12.45 -3.31
N ARG A 49 1.17 12.58 -2.02
CA ARG A 49 1.62 13.73 -1.20
C ARG A 49 3.06 13.61 -0.72
N GLN A 50 3.69 12.44 -0.82
CA GLN A 50 5.06 12.25 -0.38
C GLN A 50 6.06 12.89 -1.35
N PRO A 51 7.26 13.30 -0.88
CA PRO A 51 8.30 13.86 -1.74
C PRO A 51 8.97 12.76 -2.58
N LEU A 52 8.27 12.29 -3.62
CA LEU A 52 8.74 11.28 -4.55
C LEU A 52 9.72 11.88 -5.57
N THR A 53 10.68 11.06 -6.00
CA THR A 53 11.57 11.37 -7.13
C THR A 53 10.82 11.28 -8.46
N GLU A 54 11.38 11.85 -9.54
CA GLU A 54 10.78 11.80 -10.90
C GLU A 54 10.49 10.36 -11.36
N VAL A 55 11.34 9.41 -10.95
CA VAL A 55 11.16 7.98 -11.17
C VAL A 55 11.16 7.25 -9.83
N VAL A 56 10.16 6.41 -9.58
CA VAL A 56 10.09 5.51 -8.42
C VAL A 56 10.19 4.06 -8.89
N THR A 57 11.09 3.29 -8.28
CA THR A 57 11.15 1.84 -8.50
C THR A 57 10.09 1.17 -7.63
N CYS A 58 9.21 0.40 -8.25
CA CYS A 58 8.08 -0.28 -7.63
C CYS A 58 8.32 -1.79 -7.67
N LEU A 59 8.41 -2.41 -6.49
CA LEU A 59 8.47 -3.86 -6.33
C LEU A 59 7.06 -4.39 -6.01
N GLY A 60 6.54 -5.28 -6.85
CA GLY A 60 5.20 -5.87 -6.72
C GLY A 60 5.21 -7.37 -6.88
N ASP A 61 4.16 -8.02 -6.40
CA ASP A 61 4.01 -9.48 -6.27
C ASP A 61 3.28 -10.13 -7.46
N GLY A 62 3.00 -9.37 -8.53
CA GLY A 62 2.28 -9.88 -9.69
C GLY A 62 0.75 -9.74 -9.61
N HIS A 63 0.17 -9.41 -8.45
CA HIS A 63 -1.29 -9.31 -8.33
C HIS A 63 -1.83 -7.98 -8.87
N ASP A 64 -2.89 -8.04 -9.70
CA ASP A 64 -3.56 -6.87 -10.29
C ASP A 64 -3.95 -5.83 -9.22
N GLY A 65 -4.35 -6.28 -8.02
CA GLY A 65 -4.73 -5.38 -6.93
C GLY A 65 -3.62 -4.45 -6.45
N VAL A 66 -2.36 -4.84 -6.64
CA VAL A 66 -1.15 -4.05 -6.35
C VAL A 66 -0.81 -3.16 -7.55
N TRP A 67 -0.73 -3.74 -8.75
CA TRP A 67 -0.36 -3.01 -9.96
C TRP A 67 -1.35 -1.89 -10.31
N ASN A 68 -2.66 -2.14 -10.19
CA ASN A 68 -3.72 -1.13 -10.41
C ASN A 68 -3.60 0.09 -9.48
N LEU A 69 -2.96 -0.07 -8.31
CA LEU A 69 -2.67 1.07 -7.43
C LEU A 69 -1.40 1.78 -7.88
N MET A 70 -0.35 1.03 -8.19
CA MET A 70 0.90 1.62 -8.63
C MET A 70 0.70 2.45 -9.90
N GLU A 71 -0.15 2.02 -10.83
CA GLU A 71 -0.53 2.78 -12.03
C GLU A 71 -1.02 4.19 -11.77
N LYS A 72 -1.56 4.45 -10.57
CA LYS A 72 -2.14 5.74 -10.17
C LYS A 72 -1.18 6.64 -9.39
N ILE A 73 0.11 6.29 -9.34
CA ILE A 73 1.15 7.12 -8.75
C ILE A 73 1.60 8.17 -9.77
N GLY A 74 1.61 9.44 -9.37
CA GLY A 74 1.79 10.61 -10.24
C GLY A 74 3.20 10.87 -10.77
N VAL A 75 4.11 9.89 -10.67
CA VAL A 75 5.49 9.98 -11.18
C VAL A 75 5.80 8.79 -12.08
N LYS A 76 6.92 8.85 -12.83
CA LYS A 76 7.33 7.72 -13.67
C LYS A 76 7.66 6.52 -12.79
N ARG A 77 7.37 5.32 -13.29
CA ARG A 77 7.53 4.08 -12.52
C ARG A 77 8.49 3.15 -13.24
N ARG A 78 9.40 2.54 -12.48
CA ARG A 78 10.17 1.38 -12.91
C ARG A 78 9.64 0.18 -12.16
N GLU A 79 9.00 -0.74 -12.87
CA GLU A 79 8.34 -1.90 -12.28
C GLU A 79 9.31 -3.09 -12.22
N ILE A 80 9.34 -3.77 -11.07
CA ILE A 80 10.10 -5.00 -10.84
C ILE A 80 9.12 -6.00 -10.21
N LEU A 81 9.07 -7.20 -10.78
CA LEU A 81 8.33 -8.33 -10.24
C LEU A 81 9.22 -9.10 -9.27
N ASP A 82 8.72 -9.41 -8.07
CA ASP A 82 9.37 -10.29 -7.08
C ASP A 82 9.21 -11.78 -7.45
#